data_AF-A0A2K6G813-F1
#
_entry.id   AF-A0A2K6G813-F1
#
_cell.length_a   1.000
_cell.length_b   1.000
_cell.length_c   1.000
_cell.angle_alpha   90.00
_cell.angle_beta   90.00
_cell.angle_gamma   90.00
#
_symmetry.space_group_name_H-M   'P 1'
#
loop_
_entity.id
_entity.type
_entity.pdbx_description
1 polymer ?
#
loop_
_entity_poly.entity_id
_entity_poly.type
_entity_poly.pdbx_seq_one_letter_code
_entity_poly.pdbx_strand_id
1 'polypeptide(L)'
;MAASRLELNLVRLLCRCEAMAAEKRDPDEWRLEKYVGALEDMLQALKAQASKPTSEVIGEYSRKVDFLKGMLQAEKLTSSAEKALANQLLAPGRVPTTAGERVPATKTVHLQSRARYASEMRSELLGTDSSREPALDVRKRAPCHTHL
;
A
#
# COMPACT_ATOMS: atom_id res chain seq x y z
N MET A 1 -27.25 -8.14 -17.30
CA MET A 1 -27.77 -7.37 -16.14
C MET A 1 -26.98 -6.08 -16.05
N ALA A 2 -27.64 -4.94 -15.88
CA ALA A 2 -26.95 -3.67 -15.67
C ALA A 2 -26.47 -3.58 -14.21
N ALA A 3 -25.27 -3.02 -14.00
CA ALA A 3 -24.73 -2.77 -12.66
C ALA A 3 -25.63 -1.79 -11.89
N SER A 4 -25.78 -2.00 -10.58
CA SER A 4 -26.58 -1.10 -9.74
C SER A 4 -25.89 0.25 -9.57
N ARG A 5 -26.63 1.31 -9.23
CA ARG A 5 -26.03 2.64 -8.94
C ARG A 5 -25.00 2.55 -7.81
N LEU A 6 -25.25 1.70 -6.81
CA LEU A 6 -24.33 1.49 -5.70
C LEU A 6 -23.04 0.82 -6.17
N GLU A 7 -23.15 -0.22 -7.00
CA GLU A 7 -21.99 -0.90 -7.59
C GLU A 7 -21.16 0.06 -8.43
N LEU A 8 -21.79 0.87 -9.29
CA LEU A 8 -21.09 1.86 -10.11
C LEU A 8 -20.35 2.90 -9.26
N ASN A 9 -20.97 3.38 -8.17
CA ASN A 9 -20.32 4.30 -7.25
C ASN A 9 -19.14 3.64 -6.54
N LEU A 10 -19.29 2.38 -6.11
CA LEU A 10 -18.22 1.62 -5.47
C LEU A 10 -17.03 1.46 -6.42
N VAL A 11 -17.26 1.03 -7.66
CA VAL A 11 -16.21 0.88 -8.68
C VAL A 11 -15.48 2.20 -8.93
N ARG A 12 -16.21 3.31 -9.08
CA ARG A 12 -15.59 4.64 -9.29
C ARG A 12 -14.71 5.07 -8.11
N LEU A 13 -15.21 4.89 -6.88
CA LEU A 13 -14.44 5.23 -5.69
C LEU A 13 -13.23 4.32 -5.55
N LEU A 14 -13.36 3.03 -5.88
CA LEU A 14 -12.27 2.07 -5.87
C LEU A 14 -11.15 2.47 -6.83
N CYS A 15 -11.48 2.83 -8.08
CA CYS A 15 -10.49 3.35 -9.04
C CYS A 15 -9.76 4.59 -8.49
N ARG A 16 -10.49 5.49 -7.82
CA ARG A 16 -9.89 6.69 -7.24
C ARG A 16 -8.94 6.35 -6.09
N CYS A 17 -9.33 5.43 -5.21
CA CYS A 17 -8.48 4.96 -4.12
C CYS A 17 -7.23 4.24 -4.65
N GLU A 18 -7.36 3.42 -5.67
CA GLU A 18 -6.23 2.73 -6.32
C GLU A 18 -5.24 3.72 -6.93
N ALA A 19 -5.72 4.78 -7.59
CA ALA A 19 -4.86 5.84 -8.11
C ALA A 19 -4.13 6.61 -6.99
N MET A 20 -4.86 7.00 -5.94
CA MET A 20 -4.27 7.68 -4.77
C MET A 20 -3.23 6.80 -4.05
N ALA A 21 -3.46 5.48 -4.01
CA ALA A 21 -2.54 4.52 -3.41
C ALA A 21 -1.24 4.33 -4.22
N ALA A 22 -1.26 4.57 -5.54
CA ALA A 22 -0.08 4.49 -6.39
C ALA A 22 0.81 5.74 -6.29
N GLU A 23 0.23 6.87 -5.87
CA GLU A 23 0.95 8.12 -5.67
C GLU A 23 1.80 8.06 -4.38
N LYS A 24 2.86 8.86 -4.30
CA LYS A 24 3.63 9.00 -3.06
C LYS A 24 2.76 9.79 -2.07
N ARG A 25 2.22 9.10 -1.08
CA ARG A 25 1.33 9.69 -0.09
C ARG A 25 2.11 10.36 1.03
N ASP A 26 1.58 11.50 1.46
CA ASP A 26 2.01 12.14 2.70
C ASP A 26 1.43 11.39 3.89
N PRO A 27 2.21 11.14 4.96
CA PRO A 27 1.74 10.43 6.16
C PRO A 27 0.50 11.08 6.82
N ASP A 28 0.35 12.40 6.67
CA ASP A 28 -0.76 13.17 7.23
C ASP A 28 -2.00 13.20 6.33
N GLU A 29 -1.95 12.61 5.12
CA GLU A 29 -3.07 12.60 4.18
C GLU A 29 -4.14 11.56 4.58
N TRP A 30 -5.15 12.04 5.30
CA TRP A 30 -6.28 11.25 5.82
C TRP A 30 -7.32 10.83 4.76
N ARG A 31 -7.27 11.42 3.56
CA ARG A 31 -8.33 11.28 2.54
C ARG A 31 -8.53 9.83 2.10
N LEU A 32 -7.44 9.12 1.82
CA LEU A 32 -7.51 7.73 1.39
C LEU A 32 -8.14 6.85 2.48
N GLU A 33 -7.77 7.07 3.74
CA GLU A 33 -8.34 6.31 4.87
C GLU A 33 -9.85 6.50 4.99
N LYS A 34 -10.34 7.73 4.82
CA LYS A 34 -11.80 7.99 4.81
C LYS A 34 -12.50 7.38 3.61
N TYR A 35 -11.90 7.41 2.43
CA TYR A 35 -12.47 6.79 1.24
C TYR A 35 -12.48 5.27 1.31
N VAL A 36 -11.47 4.64 1.93
CA VAL A 36 -11.46 3.20 2.20
C VAL A 36 -12.58 2.83 3.18
N GLY A 37 -12.80 3.62 4.24
CA GLY A 37 -13.95 3.40 5.13
C GLY A 37 -15.30 3.48 4.39
N ALA A 38 -15.46 4.47 3.51
CA ALA A 38 -16.66 4.57 2.67
C ALA A 38 -16.82 3.37 1.70
N LEU A 39 -15.72 2.82 1.17
CA LEU A 39 -15.75 1.60 0.36
C LEU A 39 -16.24 0.39 1.17
N GLU A 40 -15.81 0.25 2.42
CA GLU A 40 -16.29 -0.83 3.32
C GLU A 40 -17.81 -0.73 3.53
N ASP A 41 -18.31 0.46 3.83
CA ASP A 41 -19.74 0.71 4.03
C ASP A 41 -20.55 0.40 2.75
N MET A 42 -20.07 0.87 1.60
CA MET A 42 -20.71 0.62 0.31
C MET A 42 -20.70 -0.86 -0.06
N LEU A 43 -19.60 -1.57 0.22
CA LEU A 43 -19.48 -3.00 -0.03
C LEU A 43 -20.44 -3.80 0.86
N GLN A 44 -20.58 -3.41 2.13
CA GLN A 44 -21.52 -4.05 3.06
C GLN A 44 -22.97 -3.81 2.62
N ALA A 45 -23.30 -2.58 2.21
CA ALA A 45 -24.61 -2.26 1.64
C ALA A 45 -24.88 -3.05 0.36
N LEU A 46 -23.87 -3.25 -0.50
CA LEU A 46 -23.99 -4.00 -1.75
C LEU A 46 -24.24 -5.49 -1.48
N LYS A 47 -23.59 -6.08 -0.47
CA LYS A 47 -23.80 -7.48 -0.04
C LYS A 47 -25.22 -7.74 0.47
N ALA A 48 -25.89 -6.71 1.00
CA ALA A 48 -27.25 -6.77 1.52
C ALA A 48 -28.34 -6.59 0.45
N GLN A 49 -28.00 -6.16 -0.77
CA GLN A 49 -29.00 -5.97 -1.83
C GLN A 49 -29.57 -7.30 -2.34
N ALA A 50 -30.89 -7.31 -2.61
CA ALA A 50 -31.55 -8.45 -3.26
C ALA A 50 -31.02 -8.68 -4.69
N SER A 51 -30.67 -7.61 -5.40
CA SER A 51 -30.08 -7.63 -6.75
C SER A 51 -28.55 -7.55 -6.72
N LYS A 52 -27.90 -8.14 -5.72
CA LYS A 52 -26.45 -8.07 -5.58
C LYS A 52 -25.73 -8.76 -6.76
N PRO A 53 -24.52 -8.30 -7.11
CA PRO A 53 -23.64 -8.99 -8.05
C PRO A 53 -23.35 -10.43 -7.62
N THR A 54 -22.79 -11.22 -8.54
CA THR A 54 -22.36 -12.57 -8.25
C THR A 54 -21.34 -12.60 -7.11
N SER A 55 -21.29 -13.71 -6.38
CA SER A 55 -20.36 -13.89 -5.24
C SER A 55 -18.91 -13.68 -5.65
N GLU A 56 -18.54 -14.04 -6.89
CA GLU A 56 -17.22 -13.81 -7.46
C GLU A 56 -16.87 -12.32 -7.56
N VAL A 57 -17.79 -11.50 -8.09
CA VAL A 57 -17.61 -10.04 -8.23
C VAL A 57 -17.52 -9.37 -6.86
N ILE A 58 -18.40 -9.74 -5.92
CA ILE A 58 -18.35 -9.26 -4.54
C ILE A 58 -17.03 -9.66 -3.85
N GLY A 59 -16.57 -10.88 -4.07
CA GLY A 59 -15.31 -11.38 -3.55
C GLY A 59 -14.12 -10.57 -4.05
N GLU A 60 -14.15 -10.16 -5.31
CA GLU A 60 -13.10 -9.32 -5.88
C GLU A 60 -13.09 -7.90 -5.31
N TYR A 61 -14.26 -7.25 -5.19
CA TYR A 61 -14.34 -5.95 -4.53
C TYR A 61 -13.85 -6.02 -3.09
N SER A 62 -14.21 -7.10 -2.36
CA SER A 62 -13.73 -7.33 -1.00
C SER A 62 -12.21 -7.40 -0.95
N ARG A 63 -11.59 -8.23 -1.81
CA ARG A 63 -10.11 -8.32 -1.88
C ARG A 63 -9.45 -6.98 -2.13
N LYS A 64 -9.97 -6.16 -3.05
CA LYS A 64 -9.39 -4.85 -3.36
C LYS A 64 -9.51 -3.87 -2.19
N VAL A 65 -10.66 -3.85 -1.51
CA VAL A 65 -10.85 -3.03 -0.31
C VAL A 65 -9.95 -3.48 0.83
N ASP A 66 -9.87 -4.80 1.07
CA ASP A 66 -9.01 -5.39 2.10
C ASP A 66 -7.53 -5.09 1.82
N PHE A 67 -7.11 -5.15 0.55
CA PHE A 67 -5.76 -4.78 0.15
C PHE A 67 -5.45 -3.31 0.48
N LEU A 68 -6.32 -2.37 0.10
CA LEU A 68 -6.14 -0.94 0.37
C LEU A 68 -6.08 -0.66 1.88
N LYS A 69 -6.93 -1.33 2.66
CA LYS A 69 -6.93 -1.24 4.12
C LYS A 69 -5.65 -1.80 4.73
N GLY A 70 -5.22 -2.98 4.29
CA GLY A 70 -4.00 -3.60 4.77
C GLY A 70 -2.75 -2.79 4.42
N MET A 71 -2.73 -2.14 3.26
CA MET A 71 -1.67 -1.19 2.89
C MET A 71 -1.63 0.01 3.83
N LEU A 72 -2.78 0.64 4.11
CA LEU A 72 -2.87 1.73 5.09
C LEU A 72 -2.41 1.31 6.49
N GLN A 73 -2.70 0.08 6.89
CA GLN A 73 -2.22 -0.47 8.16
C GLN A 73 -0.71 -0.71 8.15
N ALA A 74 -0.15 -1.21 7.05
CA ALA A 74 1.28 -1.40 6.91
C ALA A 74 2.02 -0.06 7.02
N GLU A 75 1.53 1.02 6.42
CA GLU A 75 2.16 2.36 6.51
C GLU A 75 2.26 2.90 7.95
N LYS A 76 1.34 2.49 8.84
CA LYS A 76 1.32 2.90 10.25
C LYS A 76 2.37 2.19 11.11
N LEU A 77 2.99 1.13 10.60
CA LEU A 77 4.06 0.42 11.29
C LEU A 77 5.32 1.29 11.32
N THR A 78 6.12 1.15 12.36
CA THR A 78 7.30 2.02 12.57
C THR A 78 8.56 1.46 11.94
N SER A 79 8.72 0.13 11.91
CA SER A 79 9.90 -0.54 11.36
C SER A 79 9.73 -0.88 9.88
N SER A 80 10.77 -0.60 9.07
CA SER A 80 10.79 -0.96 7.64
C SER A 80 10.62 -2.47 7.41
N ALA A 81 11.13 -3.30 8.33
CA ALA A 81 10.98 -4.76 8.27
C ALA A 81 9.54 -5.21 8.51
N GLU A 82 8.85 -4.59 9.47
CA GLU A 82 7.44 -4.85 9.76
C GLU A 82 6.56 -4.41 8.59
N LYS A 83 6.82 -3.22 8.01
CA LYS A 83 6.16 -2.75 6.79
C LYS A 83 6.32 -3.73 5.62
N ALA A 84 7.55 -4.20 5.40
CA ALA A 84 7.86 -5.14 4.34
C ALA A 84 7.18 -6.50 4.55
N LEU A 85 7.12 -6.99 5.79
CA LEU A 85 6.43 -8.24 6.13
C LEU A 85 4.93 -8.08 5.93
N ALA A 86 4.33 -7.03 6.49
CA ALA A 86 2.90 -6.76 6.34
C ALA A 86 2.51 -6.67 4.86
N ASN A 87 3.29 -5.95 4.05
CA ASN A 87 3.05 -5.86 2.61
C ASN A 87 3.14 -7.21 1.90
N GLN A 88 4.06 -8.11 2.28
CA GLN A 88 4.17 -9.46 1.68
C GLN A 88 2.94 -10.34 1.94
N LEU A 89 2.24 -10.11 3.06
CA LEU A 89 1.00 -10.84 3.39
C LEU A 89 -0.22 -10.30 2.65
N LEU A 90 -0.13 -9.11 2.04
CA LEU A 90 -1.24 -8.53 1.29
C LEU A 90 -1.45 -9.25 -0.04
N ALA A 91 -2.70 -9.56 -0.34
CA ALA A 91 -3.12 -10.13 -1.61
C ALA A 91 -3.73 -9.04 -2.51
N PRO A 92 -3.03 -8.57 -3.57
CA PRO A 92 -3.59 -7.60 -4.49
C PRO A 92 -4.74 -8.19 -5.31
N GLY A 93 -5.61 -7.30 -5.81
CA GLY A 93 -6.69 -7.65 -6.73
C GLY A 93 -6.17 -8.35 -7.98
N ARG A 94 -6.97 -9.28 -8.50
CA ARG A 94 -6.61 -10.17 -9.62
C ARG A 94 -7.19 -9.70 -10.93
N VAL A 95 -8.34 -9.03 -10.92
CA VAL A 95 -8.94 -8.48 -12.14
C VAL A 95 -8.87 -6.95 -12.18
N PRO A 96 -8.74 -6.36 -13.38
CA PRO A 96 -8.79 -4.91 -13.57
C PRO A 96 -10.06 -4.28 -13.01
N THR A 97 -9.98 -3.05 -12.52
CA THR A 97 -11.16 -2.30 -12.05
C THR A 97 -11.87 -1.60 -13.22
N THR A 98 -11.14 -1.33 -14.30
CA THR A 98 -11.67 -0.72 -15.53
C THR A 98 -11.30 -1.54 -16.77
N ALA A 99 -12.12 -1.45 -17.81
CA ALA A 99 -11.94 -2.23 -19.04
C ALA A 99 -10.64 -1.91 -19.82
N GLY A 100 -10.00 -0.76 -19.58
CA GLY A 100 -8.77 -0.35 -20.27
C GLY A 100 -7.47 -0.80 -19.61
N GLU A 101 -7.54 -1.46 -18.46
CA GLU A 101 -6.38 -1.73 -17.62
C GLU A 101 -5.80 -3.13 -17.88
N ARG A 102 -4.51 -3.18 -18.28
CA ARG A 102 -3.80 -4.45 -18.56
C ARG A 102 -3.35 -5.19 -17.30
N VAL A 103 -3.06 -4.46 -16.23
CA VAL A 103 -2.59 -4.99 -14.95
C VAL A 103 -3.39 -4.31 -13.84
N PRO A 104 -4.02 -5.05 -12.90
CA PRO A 104 -4.81 -4.44 -11.83
C PRO A 104 -4.01 -3.41 -11.04
N ALA A 105 -4.59 -2.23 -10.78
CA ALA A 105 -3.90 -1.14 -10.11
C ALA A 105 -3.36 -1.54 -8.74
N THR A 106 -4.13 -2.30 -7.96
CA THR A 106 -3.67 -2.88 -6.68
C THR A 106 -2.40 -3.73 -6.82
N LYS A 107 -2.19 -4.42 -7.95
CA LYS A 107 -0.95 -5.16 -8.22
C LYS A 107 0.22 -4.22 -8.48
N THR A 108 0.01 -3.13 -9.20
CA THR A 108 1.02 -2.09 -9.42
C THR A 108 1.42 -1.43 -8.10
N VAL A 109 0.42 -1.03 -7.29
CA VAL A 109 0.61 -0.47 -5.95
C VAL A 109 1.42 -1.43 -5.07
N HIS A 110 1.04 -2.70 -5.02
CA HIS A 110 1.75 -3.70 -4.22
C HIS A 110 3.24 -3.82 -4.61
N LEU A 111 3.53 -3.83 -5.92
CA LEU A 111 4.92 -3.88 -6.42
C LEU A 111 5.70 -2.61 -6.05
N GLN A 112 5.07 -1.44 -6.15
CA GLN A 112 5.68 -0.17 -5.75
C GLN A 112 5.97 -0.13 -4.25
N SER A 113 5.00 -0.48 -3.40
CA SER A 113 5.19 -0.54 -1.95
C SER A 113 6.28 -1.55 -1.56
N ARG A 114 6.31 -2.71 -2.23
CA ARG A 114 7.37 -3.71 -2.03
C ARG A 114 8.75 -3.15 -2.36
N ALA A 115 8.89 -2.44 -3.48
CA ALA A 115 10.14 -1.83 -3.87
C ALA A 115 10.59 -0.74 -2.87
N ARG A 116 9.65 0.07 -2.38
CA ARG A 116 9.90 1.12 -1.38
C ARG A 116 10.38 0.53 -0.06
N TYR A 117 9.62 -0.39 0.54
CA TYR A 117 10.01 -1.00 1.82
C TYR A 117 11.31 -1.80 1.73
N ALA A 118 11.58 -2.45 0.60
CA ALA A 118 12.87 -3.11 0.38
C ALA A 118 14.04 -2.11 0.23
N SER A 119 13.78 -0.90 -0.21
CA SER A 119 14.79 0.16 -0.28
C SER A 119 15.04 0.75 1.10
N GLU A 120 13.97 1.06 1.86
CA GLU A 120 14.04 1.53 3.26
C GLU A 120 14.80 0.54 4.14
N MET A 121 14.46 -0.76 4.11
CA MET A 121 15.19 -1.80 4.85
C MET A 121 16.69 -1.83 4.51
N ARG A 122 17.04 -1.66 3.23
CA ARG A 122 18.45 -1.64 2.83
C ARG A 122 19.17 -0.41 3.38
N SER A 123 18.51 0.75 3.34
CA SER A 123 19.09 1.99 3.87
C SER A 123 19.34 1.91 5.38
N GLU A 124 18.38 1.36 6.13
CA GLU A 124 18.51 1.15 7.58
C GLU A 124 19.68 0.20 7.91
N LEU A 125 19.81 -0.92 7.17
CA LEU A 125 20.88 -1.90 7.38
C LEU A 125 22.27 -1.38 7.01
N LEU A 126 22.36 -0.53 5.98
CA LEU A 126 23.63 0.05 5.51
C LEU A 126 23.98 1.37 6.19
N GLY A 127 23.10 1.91 7.04
CA GLY A 127 23.29 3.20 7.70
C GLY A 127 23.31 4.38 6.72
N THR A 128 22.67 4.25 5.55
CA THR A 128 22.64 5.33 4.54
C THR A 128 21.51 6.33 4.75
N ASP A 129 20.77 6.21 5.85
CA ASP A 129 19.74 7.18 6.26
C ASP A 129 20.41 8.48 6.73
N SER A 130 20.72 9.36 5.78
CA SER A 130 21.43 10.62 6.00
C SER A 130 20.66 11.68 6.81
N SER A 131 19.70 11.30 7.67
CA SER A 131 18.93 12.23 8.49
C SER A 131 18.92 11.91 9.99
N ARG A 132 19.74 10.97 10.48
CA ARG A 132 19.92 10.83 11.93
C ARG A 132 21.29 10.25 12.30
N GLU A 133 22.33 11.09 12.27
CA GLU A 133 23.56 10.84 13.02
C GLU A 133 24.10 12.17 13.57
N PRO A 134 24.26 12.34 14.90
CA PRO A 134 25.41 13.09 15.38
C PRO A 134 26.64 12.21 15.14
N ALA A 135 27.47 12.64 14.19
CA ALA A 135 28.69 11.96 13.74
C ALA A 135 29.42 11.19 14.86
N LEU A 136 29.31 9.87 14.86
CA LEU A 136 30.26 9.01 15.57
C LEU A 136 31.39 8.65 14.60
N ASP A 137 32.53 9.28 14.87
CA ASP A 137 33.81 9.23 14.16
C ASP A 137 34.26 7.77 13.90
N VAL A 138 34.10 7.30 12.66
CA VAL A 138 34.62 6.02 12.22
C VAL A 138 36.13 6.15 11.98
N ARG A 139 36.89 5.73 12.99
CA ARG A 139 38.24 5.13 12.92
C ARG A 139 39.28 5.92 12.11
N LYS A 140 39.92 6.90 12.74
CA LYS A 140 41.26 7.34 12.34
C LYS A 140 42.28 6.21 12.58
N ARG A 141 42.84 5.63 11.52
CA ARG A 141 44.08 4.84 11.62
C ARG A 141 45.20 5.81 12.04
N ALA A 142 45.74 5.64 13.24
CA ALA A 142 46.95 6.33 13.66
C ALA A 142 48.14 5.80 12.85
N PRO A 143 49.04 6.68 12.34
CA PRO A 143 50.30 6.23 11.78
C PRO A 143 51.22 5.76 12.92
N CYS A 144 51.76 4.54 12.80
CA CYS A 144 52.79 4.05 13.69
C CYS A 144 54.06 4.90 13.50
N HIS A 145 54.45 5.67 14.52
CA HIS A 145 55.74 6.32 14.59
C HIS A 145 56.82 5.25 14.81
N THR A 146 57.65 4.98 13.80
CA THR A 146 58.94 4.29 14.00
C THR A 146 59.94 5.31 14.53
N HIS A 147 60.35 5.16 15.79
CA HIS A 147 61.54 5.83 16.32
C HIS A 147 62.76 4.90 16.14
N LEU A 148 63.73 5.42 15.38
CA LEU A 148 65.15 5.03 15.41
C LEU A 148 65.79 5.52 16.72
#